data_AF-A0A0L0LKM6-F1
#
_entry.id   AF-A0A0L0LKM6-F1
#
_cell.length_a   1.000
_cell.length_b   1.000
_cell.length_c   1.000
_cell.angle_alpha   90.00
_cell.angle_beta   90.00
_cell.angle_gamma   90.00
#
_symmetry.space_group_name_H-M   'P 1'
#
loop_
_entity.id
_entity.type
_entity.pdbx_description
1 polymer ?
#
loop_
_entity_poly.entity_id
_entity_poly.type
_entity_poly.pdbx_seq_one_letter_code
_entity_poly.pdbx_strand_id
1 'polypeptide(L)' 'MTAMSKEPKTTLKGRDAKTGEFTTVKEARSQPNTHVVERVPKPGYGDTGKKK' A
#
# COMPACT_ATOMS: atom_id res chain seq x y z
N MET A 1 -26.19 -12.78 9.79
CA MET A 1 -24.80 -13.17 10.08
C MET A 1 -23.87 -12.08 9.55
N THR A 2 -23.40 -11.20 10.43
CA THR A 2 -22.43 -10.15 10.05
C THR A 2 -21.10 -10.85 9.80
N ALA A 3 -20.63 -10.88 8.56
CA ALA A 3 -19.29 -11.35 8.26
C ALA A 3 -18.28 -10.41 8.93
N MET A 4 -17.58 -10.87 9.97
CA MET A 4 -16.38 -10.20 10.45
C MET A 4 -15.40 -10.15 9.28
N SER A 5 -15.24 -8.96 8.70
CA SER A 5 -14.34 -8.75 7.57
C SER A 5 -12.92 -9.03 8.04
N LYS A 6 -12.25 -10.02 7.43
CA LYS A 6 -10.82 -10.28 7.69
C LYS A 6 -10.04 -8.98 7.49
N GLU A 7 -9.16 -8.66 8.43
CA GLU A 7 -8.31 -7.48 8.31
C GLU A 7 -7.50 -7.52 7.00
N PRO A 8 -7.38 -6.41 6.26
CA PRO A 8 -6.65 -6.42 5.00
C PRO A 8 -5.16 -6.67 5.26
N LYS A 9 -4.55 -7.54 4.44
CA LYS A 9 -3.11 -7.87 4.49
C LYS A 9 -2.20 -6.78 3.89
N THR A 10 -2.79 -5.75 3.32
CA THR A 10 -2.11 -4.65 2.61
C THR A 10 -2.64 -3.30 3.08
N THR A 11 -1.82 -2.26 3.01
CA THR A 11 -2.22 -0.86 3.27
C THR A 11 -2.06 -0.01 2.01
N LEU A 12 -2.86 1.04 1.88
CA LEU A 12 -2.67 2.02 0.81
C LEU A 12 -1.54 2.97 1.19
N LYS A 13 -0.62 3.23 0.26
CA LYS A 13 0.45 4.23 0.36
C LYS A 13 0.47 5.10 -0.88
N GLY A 14 0.84 6.37 -0.70
CA GLY A 14 1.25 7.21 -1.82
C GLY A 14 2.67 6.83 -2.22
N ARG A 15 3.01 7.02 -3.49
CA ARG A 15 4.37 6.86 -3.98
C ARG A 15 4.64 7.92 -5.03
N ASP A 16 5.74 8.65 -4.87
CA ASP A 16 6.20 9.59 -5.88
C ASP A 16 6.65 8.78 -7.12
N ALA A 17 6.06 9.08 -8.27
CA ALA A 17 6.31 8.35 -9.51
C ALA A 17 7.67 8.71 -10.16
N LYS A 18 8.29 9.80 -9.75
CA LYS A 18 9.61 10.26 -10.22
C LYS A 18 10.74 9.66 -9.40
N THR A 19 10.63 9.70 -8.07
CA THR A 19 11.70 9.24 -7.16
C THR A 19 11.50 7.81 -6.66
N GLY A 20 10.25 7.34 -6.65
CA GLY A 20 9.88 6.04 -6.10
C GLY A 20 9.70 6.04 -4.58
N GLU A 21 9.86 7.18 -3.90
CA GLU A 21 9.71 7.30 -2.45
C GLU A 21 8.26 7.17 -2.01
N PHE A 22 8.05 6.61 -0.81
CA PHE A 22 6.71 6.53 -0.22
C PHE A 22 6.27 7.87 0.35
N THR A 23 5.04 8.26 0.00
CA THR A 23 4.37 9.45 0.51
C THR A 23 3.01 9.10 1.12
N THR A 24 2.28 10.11 1.59
CA THR A 24 0.93 9.88 2.12
C THR A 24 -0.08 9.68 0.99
N VAL A 25 -1.15 8.91 1.25
CA VAL A 25 -2.25 8.76 0.28
C VAL A 25 -2.91 10.11 -0.03
N LYS A 26 -2.96 11.02 0.96
CA LYS A 26 -3.53 12.36 0.78
C LYS A 26 -2.72 13.16 -0.23
N GLU A 27 -1.40 13.17 -0.07
CA GLU A 27 -0.47 13.84 -0.98
C GLU A 27 -0.57 13.28 -2.39
N ALA A 28 -0.54 11.95 -2.53
CA ALA A 28 -0.68 11.30 -3.83
C ALA A 28 -2.01 11.63 -4.53
N ARG A 29 -3.11 11.74 -3.79
CA ARG A 29 -4.42 12.17 -4.34
C ARG A 29 -4.46 13.64 -4.70
N SER A 30 -3.72 14.50 -4.00
CA SER A 30 -3.63 15.93 -4.32
C SER A 30 -2.74 16.21 -5.54
N GLN A 31 -1.83 15.30 -5.88
CA GLN A 31 -0.88 15.44 -6.99
C GLN A 31 -0.90 14.21 -7.93
N PRO A 32 -2.04 13.89 -8.56
CA PRO A 32 -2.20 12.64 -9.33
C PRO A 32 -1.30 12.54 -10.58
N ASN A 33 -0.74 13.66 -11.04
CA ASN A 33 0.16 13.69 -12.19
C ASN A 33 1.59 13.23 -11.86
N THR A 34 1.98 13.29 -10.59
CA THR A 34 3.35 12.98 -10.13
C THR A 34 3.40 11.87 -9.11
N HIS A 35 2.25 11.43 -8.60
CA HIS A 35 2.15 10.41 -7.57
C HIS A 35 1.13 9.34 -7.92
N VAL A 36 1.38 8.14 -7.39
CA VAL A 36 0.47 7.01 -7.49
C VAL A 36 0.04 6.54 -6.11
N VAL A 37 -1.14 5.92 -6.05
CA VAL A 37 -1.61 5.24 -4.83
C VAL A 37 -1.53 3.74 -5.08
N GLU A 38 -0.73 3.03 -4.28
CA GLU A 38 -0.51 1.58 -4.42
C GLU A 38 -0.81 0.83 -3.13
N ARG A 39 -1.04 -0.49 -3.26
CA ARG A 39 -1.25 -1.42 -2.14
C ARG A 39 0.08 -2.04 -1.74
N VAL A 40 0.54 -1.73 -0.54
CA VAL A 40 1.78 -2.27 0.03
C VAL A 40 1.44 -3.33 1.08
N PRO A 41 2.00 -4.55 1.00
CA PRO A 41 1.81 -5.58 2.01
C PRO A 41 2.20 -5.09 3.42
N LYS A 42 1.45 -5.52 4.43
CA LYS A 42 1.88 -5.37 5.81
C LYS A 42 3.14 -6.23 6.05
N PRO A 43 4.00 -5.88 7.01
CA PRO A 43 5.13 -6.72 7.40
C PRO A 43 4.69 -8.18 7.63
N GLY A 44 5.42 -9.14 7.05
CA GLY A 44 5.09 -10.58 7.10
C GLY A 44 4.03 -11.07 6.10
N TYR A 45 3.46 -10.19 5.27
CA TYR A 45 2.47 -10.52 4.24
C TYR A 45 2.95 -10.26 2.81
N GLY A 46 4.22 -9.88 2.62
CA GLY A 46 4.86 -9.77 1.30
C GLY A 46 5.48 -11.10 0.87
N ASP A 47 6.44 -11.06 -0.06
CA ASP A 47 7.20 -12.22 -0.53
C ASP A 47 8.21 -12.75 0.52
N THR A 48 7.89 -12.56 1.79
CA THR A 48 8.49 -13.25 2.93
C THR A 48 7.84 -14.62 3.04
N GLY A 49 7.99 -15.44 2.00
CA GLY A 49 7.64 -16.85 2.07
C GLY A 49 8.41 -17.49 3.22
N LYS A 50 7.72 -18.26 4.06
CA LYS A 50 8.39 -19.23 4.94
C LYS A 50 9.36 -20.03 4.05
N LYS A 51 10.63 -20.12 4.44
CA LYS A 51 11.60 -21.03 3.82
C LYS A 51 10.90 -22.39 3.63
N LYS A 52 10.90 -22.90 2.40
CA LYS A 52 10.58 -24.31 2.16
C LYS A 52 11.54 -25.20 2.94
#